data_AF-A0A7Y5C8L4-F1
#
_entry.id   AF-A0A7Y5C8L4-F1
#
_cell.length_a   1.000
_cell.length_b   1.000
_cell.length_c   1.000
_cell.angle_alpha   90.00
_cell.angle_beta   90.00
_cell.angle_gamma   90.00
#
_symmetry.space_group_name_H-M   'P 1'
#
loop_
_entity.id
_entity.type
_entity.pdbx_description
1 polymer ?
#
loop_
_entity_poly.entity_id
_entity_poly.type
_entity_poly.pdbx_seq_one_letter_code
_entity_poly.pdbx_strand_id
1 'polypeptide(L)' 'MSGSTEAPEDGIIPADWLAEFEAAARRPLETRMRYAFIKTYKPVLDDAAYRSFDTMEDYRRWCEENLPDWLGYARV' A
#
# COMPACT_ATOMS: atom_id res chain seq x y z
N MET A 1 -27.10 12.83 -1.10
CA MET A 1 -27.30 11.66 -0.23
C MET A 1 -25.93 11.26 0.28
N SER A 2 -25.74 11.35 1.59
CA SER A 2 -24.54 10.90 2.28
C SER A 2 -24.48 9.38 2.19
N GLY A 3 -23.50 8.85 1.46
CA GLY A 3 -23.13 7.43 1.50
C GLY A 3 -21.84 7.33 2.30
N SER A 4 -21.98 6.87 3.54
CA SER A 4 -20.90 6.65 4.50
C SER A 4 -19.84 5.72 3.92
N THR A 5 -18.56 6.05 4.12
CA THR A 5 -17.44 5.11 4.01
C THR A 5 -17.54 4.14 5.18
N GLU A 6 -18.40 3.13 5.06
CA GLU A 6 -18.31 1.93 5.88
C GLU A 6 -17.29 1.00 5.23
N ALA A 7 -16.23 0.69 5.97
CA ALA A 7 -15.29 -0.36 5.56
C ALA A 7 -16.09 -1.67 5.36
N PRO A 8 -15.83 -2.44 4.29
CA PRO A 8 -16.63 -3.62 4.00
C PRO A 8 -16.55 -4.61 5.17
N GLU A 9 -17.72 -5.03 5.66
CA GLU A 9 -17.86 -6.11 6.63
C GLU A 9 -17.19 -7.39 6.12
N ASP A 10 -16.60 -8.15 7.04
CA ASP A 10 -15.79 -9.34 6.75
C ASP A 10 -16.47 -10.28 5.74
N GLY A 11 -15.89 -10.35 4.53
CA GLY A 11 -15.92 -11.56 3.70
C GLY A 11 -16.54 -11.47 2.32
N ILE A 12 -17.16 -10.35 1.90
CA ILE A 12 -17.70 -10.22 0.52
C ILE A 12 -17.12 -8.98 -0.16
N ILE A 13 -16.14 -9.19 -1.04
CA ILE A 13 -15.64 -8.13 -1.95
C ILE A 13 -16.82 -7.72 -2.85
N PRO A 14 -17.15 -6.42 -2.97
CA PRO A 14 -18.24 -5.97 -3.84
C PRO A 14 -18.09 -6.53 -5.26
N ALA A 15 -19.20 -7.00 -5.85
CA ALA A 15 -19.20 -7.62 -7.18
C ALA A 15 -18.61 -6.70 -8.26
N ASP A 16 -18.82 -5.39 -8.14
CA ASP A 16 -18.28 -4.39 -9.07
C ASP A 16 -16.76 -4.26 -8.94
N TRP A 17 -16.23 -4.31 -7.72
CA TRP A 17 -14.77 -4.26 -7.50
C TRP A 17 -14.09 -5.53 -8.02
N LEU A 18 -14.73 -6.68 -7.85
CA LEU A 18 -14.27 -7.94 -8.46
C LEU A 18 -14.29 -7.84 -9.99
N ALA A 19 -15.33 -7.24 -10.57
CA ALA A 19 -15.41 -7.05 -12.02
C ALA A 19 -14.31 -6.09 -12.55
N GLU A 20 -14.02 -5.01 -11.83
CA GLU A 20 -12.93 -4.08 -12.16
C GLU A 20 -11.55 -4.73 -12.05
N PHE A 21 -11.33 -5.50 -10.98
CA PHE A 21 -10.09 -6.25 -10.78
C PHE A 21 -9.91 -7.31 -11.87
N GLU A 22 -10.95 -8.07 -12.20
CA GLU A 22 -10.92 -9.06 -13.27
C GLU A 22 -10.70 -8.43 -14.66
N ALA A 23 -11.24 -7.23 -14.91
CA ALA A 23 -11.00 -6.49 -16.14
C ALA A 23 -9.54 -6.02 -16.26
N ALA A 24 -8.96 -5.47 -15.19
CA ALA A 24 -7.52 -5.15 -15.13
C ALA A 24 -6.67 -6.43 -15.25
N ALA A 25 -7.14 -7.48 -14.57
CA ALA A 25 -6.81 -8.89 -14.57
C ALA A 25 -6.66 -9.53 -15.96
N ARG A 26 -7.37 -9.03 -16.98
CA ARG A 26 -7.38 -9.60 -18.33
C ARG A 26 -6.58 -8.81 -19.34
N ARG A 27 -6.03 -7.66 -18.95
CA ARG A 27 -5.14 -6.87 -19.80
C ARG A 27 -3.95 -7.74 -20.26
N PRO A 28 -3.40 -7.56 -21.47
CA PRO A 28 -2.21 -8.29 -21.91
C PRO A 28 -1.07 -8.22 -20.86
N LEU A 29 -0.21 -9.23 -20.78
CA LEU A 29 0.92 -9.25 -19.83
C LEU A 29 1.79 -8.00 -19.95
N GLU A 30 2.05 -7.58 -21.19
CA GLU A 30 2.69 -6.31 -21.50
C GLU A 30 1.97 -5.13 -20.86
N THR A 31 0.65 -5.09 -20.92
CA THR A 31 -0.20 -4.06 -20.32
C THR A 31 -0.22 -4.14 -18.80
N ARG A 32 -0.15 -5.33 -18.18
CA ARG A 32 -0.06 -5.46 -16.71
C ARG A 32 1.31 -5.08 -16.19
N MET A 33 2.40 -5.54 -16.80
CA MET A 33 3.75 -5.10 -16.45
C MET A 33 3.93 -3.59 -16.68
N ARG A 34 3.19 -3.03 -17.64
CA ARG A 34 3.12 -1.59 -17.90
C ARG A 34 2.29 -0.81 -16.86
N TYR A 35 1.34 -1.43 -16.16
CA TYR A 35 0.36 -0.71 -15.30
C TYR A 35 0.06 -1.35 -13.93
N ALA A 36 0.82 -2.33 -13.45
CA ALA A 36 0.60 -3.01 -12.16
C ALA A 36 1.66 -2.64 -11.11
N PHE A 37 1.28 -2.71 -9.82
CA PHE A 37 2.16 -2.42 -8.68
C PHE A 37 3.40 -3.32 -8.66
N ILE A 38 4.52 -2.66 -8.40
CA ILE A 38 5.86 -3.03 -8.86
C ILE A 38 6.58 -3.82 -7.76
N LYS A 39 7.37 -4.84 -8.13
CA LYS A 39 8.41 -5.39 -7.25
C LYS A 39 9.53 -4.35 -7.13
N THR A 40 9.31 -3.37 -6.27
CA THR A 40 10.26 -2.31 -5.96
C THR A 40 10.97 -2.67 -4.67
N TYR A 41 12.28 -2.68 -4.71
CA TYR A 41 13.07 -2.65 -3.50
C TYR A 41 12.72 -1.37 -2.73
N LYS A 42 12.23 -1.53 -1.50
CA LYS A 42 11.87 -0.45 -0.57
C LYS A 42 13.13 -0.13 0.25
N PRO A 43 13.88 0.94 -0.06
CA PRO A 43 15.11 1.25 0.63
C PRO A 43 14.88 1.37 2.12
N VAL A 44 15.86 0.92 2.91
CA VAL A 44 15.82 0.92 4.37
C VAL A 44 14.83 -0.07 4.98
N LEU A 45 13.62 -0.23 4.42
CA LEU A 45 12.66 -1.24 4.85
C LEU A 45 13.11 -2.65 4.48
N ASP A 46 13.65 -2.85 3.27
CA ASP A 46 14.11 -4.15 2.79
C ASP A 46 15.54 -4.49 3.27
N ASP A 47 16.24 -3.54 3.90
CA ASP A 47 17.64 -3.70 4.32
C ASP A 47 17.82 -4.36 5.69
N ALA A 48 16.76 -4.47 6.45
CA ALA A 48 16.78 -5.10 7.76
C ALA A 48 15.55 -5.98 7.94
N ALA A 49 15.74 -7.12 8.62
CA ALA A 49 14.65 -8.06 8.86
C ALA A 49 13.56 -7.47 9.76
N TYR A 50 13.93 -6.64 10.74
CA TYR A 50 12.99 -5.93 11.59
C TYR A 50 13.62 -4.69 12.24
N ARG A 51 12.76 -3.78 12.71
CA ARG A 51 13.11 -2.63 13.54
C ARG A 51 11.99 -2.46 14.58
N SER A 52 12.36 -2.09 15.80
CA SER A 52 11.43 -1.82 16.90
C SER A 52 11.77 -0.50 17.56
N PHE A 53 10.76 0.18 18.07
CA PHE A 53 10.86 1.48 18.72
C PHE A 53 10.16 1.41 20.06
N ASP A 54 10.72 2.10 21.07
CA ASP A 54 10.13 2.14 22.41
C ASP A 54 8.85 2.99 22.46
N THR A 55 8.72 3.95 21.53
CA THR A 55 7.53 4.79 21.39
C THR A 55 7.14 5.01 19.92
N MET A 56 5.86 5.37 19.72
CA MET A 56 5.37 5.78 18.41
C MET A 56 6.01 7.09 17.91
N GLU A 57 6.50 7.93 18.82
CA GLU A 57 7.20 9.16 18.47
C GLU A 57 8.58 8.85 17.90
N ASP A 58 9.29 7.90 18.49
CA ASP A 58 10.58 7.42 17.98
C ASP A 58 10.44 6.74 16.62
N TYR A 59 9.37 5.95 16.43
CA TYR A 59 9.03 5.39 15.12
C TYR A 59 8.81 6.48 14.07
N ARG A 60 7.98 7.49 14.36
CA ARG A 60 7.66 8.57 13.41
C ARG A 60 8.89 9.41 13.06
N ARG A 61 9.67 9.82 14.06
CA ARG A 61 10.93 10.54 13.84
C ARG A 61 11.89 9.71 12.99
N TRP A 62 12.01 8.42 13.26
CA TRP A 62 12.85 7.54 12.47
C TRP A 62 12.36 7.42 11.02
N CYS A 63 11.05 7.28 10.80
CA CYS A 63 10.46 7.28 9.46
C CYS A 63 10.78 8.57 8.70
N GLU A 64 10.72 9.73 9.35
CA GLU A 64 11.04 11.05 8.77
C GLU A 64 12.53 11.21 8.44
N GLU A 65 13.42 10.62 9.23
CA GLU A 65 14.86 10.74 9.04
C GLU A 65 15.45 9.69 8.06
N ASN A 66 14.82 8.52 7.96
CA ASN A 66 15.44 7.34 7.34
C ASN A 66 14.64 6.75 6.18
N LEU A 67 13.31 6.90 6.15
CA LEU A 67 12.53 6.36 5.04
C LEU A 67 12.44 7.40 3.93
N PRO A 68 12.60 6.97 2.66
CA PRO A 68 12.23 7.81 1.55
C PRO A 68 10.77 8.27 1.64
N ASP A 69 10.53 9.57 1.41
CA ASP A 69 9.21 10.19 1.50
C ASP A 69 8.12 9.48 0.68
N TRP A 70 8.49 8.91 -0.48
CA TRP A 70 7.56 8.23 -1.40
C TRP A 70 6.92 6.96 -0.83
N LEU A 71 7.44 6.42 0.27
CA LEU A 71 6.83 5.29 0.98
C LEU A 71 5.64 5.74 1.86
N GLY A 72 5.44 7.04 2.08
CA GLY A 72 4.25 7.58 2.75
C GLY A 72 4.23 7.41 4.27
N TYR A 73 5.39 7.22 4.91
CA TYR A 73 5.51 7.02 6.37
C TYR A 73 5.88 8.29 7.15
N ALA A 74 6.31 9.36 6.46
CA ALA A 74 6.47 10.67 7.08
C ALA A 74 5.11 11.25 7.50
N ARG A 75 5.09 12.15 8.48
CA ARG A 75 3.84 12.82 8.90
C ARG A 75 3.26 13.66 7.75
N VAL A 76 1.93 13.70 7.67
CA VAL A 76 1.15 14.56 6.75
C VAL A 76 0.62 15.77 7.53
#